data_AF-A0A150SM52-F1
#
_entry.id   AF-A0A150SM52-F1
#
_cell.length_a   1.000
_cell.length_b   1.000
_cell.length_c   1.000
_cell.angle_alpha   90.00
_cell.angle_beta   90.00
_cell.angle_gamma   90.00
#
_symmetry.space_group_name_H-M   'P 1'
#
loop_
_entity.id
_entity.type
_entity.pdbx_description
1 polymer ?
#
loop_
_entity_poly.entity_id
_entity_poly.type
_entity_poly.pdbx_seq_one_letter_code
_entity_poly.pdbx_strand_id
1 'polypeptide(L)'
;AEVPADARSNELPRLSEAAARWSPAAVRGLWAWSQALPPSERHMVLARLASGLPADEREAGASEALGLALSLRAGDALPPDACWSICALAPHAPAGASSALVQACAAAASFRRPVVTAVAARLCDLGRVEDALALVETLPQPSDRIEVRSALLAHLPAAVREAAWAQLSADLRASDGARLLFERNAAAWTRALGADAVLDLSREIGATWPALVAIAGASPDHAPAITHDLVERALELPSDEDEALFALVPLAASMTEPHARRLCQRLLNDLDWKRRPDLLDDWTEDDLGHLAPLFARVAGPQGVAEVAREIVDVARWLP
;
A
#
# COMPACT_ATOMS: atom_id res chain seq x y z
N ALA A 1 24.95 6.72 18.63
CA ALA A 1 25.34 7.78 17.69
C ALA A 1 24.80 9.08 18.23
N GLU A 2 25.67 10.05 18.52
CA GLU A 2 25.25 11.39 18.96
C GLU A 2 24.69 12.15 17.75
N VAL A 3 23.59 12.86 17.97
CA VAL A 3 22.91 13.65 16.94
C VAL A 3 23.66 15.00 16.83
N PRO A 4 24.07 15.43 15.63
CA PRO A 4 24.77 16.71 15.46
C PRO A 4 23.93 17.87 15.99
N ALA A 5 24.56 18.78 16.74
CA ALA A 5 23.91 19.93 17.35
C ALA A 5 23.34 20.95 16.33
N ASP A 6 23.69 20.80 15.06
CA ASP A 6 23.39 21.67 13.93
C ASP A 6 22.47 21.04 12.86
N ALA A 7 21.85 19.90 13.15
CA ALA A 7 20.90 19.25 12.25
C ALA A 7 19.75 20.22 11.89
N ARG A 8 19.70 20.65 10.62
CA ARG A 8 18.72 21.60 10.11
C ARG A 8 17.34 20.93 9.97
N SER A 9 16.28 21.73 10.07
CA SER A 9 14.87 21.33 9.90
C SER A 9 14.62 20.41 8.69
N ASN A 10 15.35 20.61 7.59
CA ASN A 10 15.23 19.85 6.34
C ASN A 10 15.78 18.41 6.41
N GLU A 11 16.63 18.09 7.38
CA GLU A 11 17.23 16.75 7.57
C GLU A 11 16.44 15.90 8.58
N LEU A 12 15.54 16.52 9.35
CA LEU A 12 14.69 15.87 10.35
C LEU A 12 13.91 14.68 9.81
N PRO A 13 13.30 14.70 8.62
CA PRO A 13 12.57 13.53 8.11
C PRO A 13 13.49 12.31 7.92
N ARG A 14 14.69 12.52 7.37
CA ARG A 14 15.66 11.44 7.10
C ARG A 14 16.29 10.91 8.38
N LEU A 15 16.59 11.78 9.33
CA LEU A 15 17.15 11.41 10.63
C LEU A 15 16.15 10.61 11.49
N SER A 16 14.87 11.00 11.47
CA SER A 16 13.81 10.30 12.20
C SER A 16 13.58 8.89 11.65
N GLU A 17 13.56 8.75 10.32
CA GLU A 17 13.31 7.48 9.63
C GLU A 17 14.51 6.52 9.71
N ALA A 18 15.73 7.06 9.77
CA ALA A 18 16.94 6.28 10.02
C ALA A 18 17.03 5.81 11.48
N ALA A 19 16.68 6.67 12.44
CA ALA A 19 16.76 6.36 13.87
C ALA A 19 15.87 5.21 14.33
N ALA A 20 14.65 5.10 13.78
CA ALA A 20 13.76 3.98 14.06
C ALA A 20 14.36 2.62 13.66
N ARG A 21 15.36 2.60 12.76
CA ARG A 21 16.06 1.40 12.31
C ARG A 21 17.35 1.11 13.09
N TRP A 22 17.84 2.04 13.93
CA TRP A 22 19.18 1.98 14.51
C TRP A 22 19.24 1.31 15.88
N SER A 23 18.41 1.73 16.84
CA SER A 23 18.23 1.06 18.15
C SER A 23 17.25 1.84 19.04
N PRO A 24 16.63 1.21 20.05
CA PRO A 24 15.81 1.92 21.05
C PRO A 24 16.57 3.02 21.80
N ALA A 25 17.88 2.87 22.01
CA ALA A 25 18.71 3.89 22.64
C ALA A 25 18.86 5.15 21.76
N ALA A 26 19.01 4.97 20.43
CA ALA A 26 19.05 6.09 19.49
C ALA A 26 17.72 6.84 19.44
N VAL A 27 16.58 6.13 19.47
CA VAL A 27 15.25 6.73 19.52
C VAL A 27 15.08 7.58 20.78
N ARG A 28 15.46 7.07 21.97
CA ARG A 28 15.42 7.84 23.22
C ARG A 28 16.32 9.07 23.20
N GLY A 29 17.52 8.95 22.62
CA GLY A 29 18.45 10.09 22.46
C GLY A 29 17.86 11.20 21.58
N LEU A 30 17.25 10.83 20.46
CA LEU A 30 16.56 11.78 19.57
C LEU A 30 15.30 12.36 20.19
N TRP A 31 14.54 11.57 20.95
CA TRP A 31 13.39 12.05 21.71
C TRP A 31 13.81 13.16 22.69
N ALA A 32 14.88 12.94 23.45
CA ALA A 32 15.42 13.93 24.37
C ALA A 32 15.97 15.17 23.65
N TRP A 33 16.69 14.98 22.55
CA TRP A 33 17.19 16.10 21.71
C TRP A 33 16.04 16.97 21.17
N SER A 34 14.93 16.34 20.77
CA SER A 34 13.77 17.06 20.21
C SER A 34 13.11 18.05 21.19
N GLN A 35 13.40 17.96 22.49
CA GLN A 35 12.91 18.90 23.50
C GLN A 35 13.38 20.35 23.24
N ALA A 36 14.52 20.52 22.55
CA ALA A 36 15.04 21.83 22.18
C ALA A 36 14.36 22.44 20.94
N LEU A 37 13.58 21.67 20.19
CA LEU A 37 12.90 22.12 18.98
C LEU A 37 11.62 22.92 19.31
N PRO A 38 11.24 23.88 18.44
CA PRO A 38 9.93 24.53 18.56
C PRO A 38 8.79 23.51 18.39
N PRO A 39 7.61 23.73 19.04
CA PRO A 39 6.47 22.82 18.95
C PRO A 39 6.06 22.45 17.52
N SER A 40 6.15 23.40 16.59
CA SER A 40 5.81 23.25 15.16
C SER A 40 6.72 22.29 14.39
N GLU A 41 7.90 21.97 14.90
CA GLU A 41 8.80 20.98 14.29
C GLU A 41 8.87 19.70 15.13
N ARG A 42 8.86 19.87 16.46
CA ARG A 42 8.94 18.78 17.42
C ARG A 42 7.84 17.75 17.22
N HIS A 43 6.60 18.17 16.95
CA HIS A 43 5.48 17.22 16.79
C HIS A 43 5.72 16.22 15.65
N MET A 44 6.33 16.66 14.55
CA MET A 44 6.62 15.80 13.40
C MET A 44 7.73 14.79 13.74
N VAL A 45 8.73 15.22 14.50
CA VAL A 45 9.82 14.36 14.97
C VAL A 45 9.27 13.30 15.91
N LEU A 46 8.50 13.70 16.93
CA LEU A 46 7.90 12.78 17.88
C LEU A 46 6.95 11.77 17.20
N ALA A 47 6.14 12.22 16.24
CA ALA A 47 5.23 11.35 15.50
C ALA A 47 5.96 10.22 14.76
N ARG A 48 7.15 10.51 14.20
CA ARG A 48 7.98 9.52 13.51
C ARG A 48 8.74 8.60 14.47
N LEU A 49 9.16 9.11 15.62
CA LEU A 49 9.91 8.34 16.61
C LEU A 49 9.01 7.41 17.46
N ALA A 50 7.72 7.74 17.62
CA ALA A 50 6.83 7.04 18.54
C ALA A 50 6.72 5.54 18.25
N SER A 51 6.73 5.13 16.98
CA SER A 51 6.69 3.70 16.60
C SER A 51 7.99 2.96 16.93
N GLY A 52 9.11 3.67 16.99
CA GLY A 52 10.44 3.13 17.28
C GLY A 52 10.77 3.02 18.77
N LEU A 53 9.90 3.52 19.66
CA LEU A 53 10.10 3.39 21.10
C LEU A 53 9.98 1.93 21.56
N PRO A 54 10.63 1.57 22.69
CA PRO A 54 10.36 0.31 23.41
C PRO A 54 8.86 0.08 23.62
N ALA A 55 8.42 -1.17 23.58
CA ALA A 55 6.99 -1.52 23.61
C ALA A 55 6.25 -0.97 24.84
N ASP A 56 6.93 -0.93 25.99
CA ASP A 56 6.47 -0.36 27.26
C ASP A 56 6.42 1.17 27.28
N GLU A 57 7.14 1.85 26.40
CA GLU A 57 7.18 3.31 26.29
C GLU A 57 6.33 3.86 25.13
N ARG A 58 5.98 3.04 24.13
CA ARG A 58 5.27 3.49 22.90
C ARG A 58 3.97 4.21 23.17
N GLU A 59 3.17 3.70 24.10
CA GLU A 59 1.87 4.29 24.40
C GLU A 59 2.02 5.69 25.01
N ALA A 60 2.94 5.84 25.98
CA ALA A 60 3.24 7.12 26.60
C ALA A 60 3.84 8.10 25.59
N GLY A 61 4.78 7.66 24.75
CA GLY A 61 5.38 8.49 23.70
C GLY A 61 4.35 8.90 22.64
N ALA A 62 3.48 7.99 22.20
CA ALA A 62 2.40 8.31 21.27
C ALA A 62 1.41 9.32 21.89
N SER A 63 1.12 9.19 23.19
CA SER A 63 0.29 10.15 23.93
C SER A 63 0.91 11.55 23.98
N GLU A 64 2.21 11.64 24.32
CA GLU A 64 2.95 12.91 24.34
C GLU A 64 2.95 13.57 22.95
N ALA A 65 3.31 12.80 21.92
CA ALA A 65 3.38 13.26 20.54
C ALA A 65 2.00 13.73 20.02
N LEU A 66 0.94 12.99 20.36
CA LEU A 66 -0.43 13.34 19.98
C LEU A 66 -0.88 14.62 20.69
N GLY A 67 -0.62 14.74 21.99
CA GLY A 67 -0.93 15.93 22.76
C GLY A 67 -0.26 17.17 22.17
N LEU A 68 1.01 17.05 21.76
CA LEU A 68 1.74 18.12 21.09
C LEU A 68 1.12 18.47 19.72
N ALA A 69 0.82 17.48 18.88
CA ALA A 69 0.18 17.74 17.58
C ALA A 69 -1.19 18.43 17.72
N LEU A 70 -1.99 18.02 18.71
CA LEU A 70 -3.28 18.63 19.01
C LEU A 70 -3.14 20.07 19.55
N SER A 71 -2.05 20.37 20.27
CA SER A 71 -1.78 21.71 20.78
C SER A 71 -1.50 22.75 19.68
N LEU A 72 -1.17 22.31 18.47
CA LEU A 72 -0.89 23.18 17.31
C LEU A 72 -2.16 23.67 16.61
N ARG A 73 -3.34 23.34 17.16
CA ARG A 73 -4.62 23.82 16.64
C ARG A 73 -4.62 25.35 16.61
N ALA A 74 -4.81 25.91 15.42
CA ALA A 74 -4.91 27.34 15.21
C ALA A 74 -6.38 27.70 14.97
N GLY A 75 -7.03 28.30 15.97
CA GLY A 75 -8.48 28.48 15.97
C GLY A 75 -9.19 27.12 16.02
N ASP A 76 -10.08 26.86 15.07
CA ASP A 76 -10.85 25.61 15.03
C ASP A 76 -10.22 24.49 14.20
N ALA A 77 -9.12 24.76 13.48
CA ALA A 77 -8.52 23.81 12.55
C ALA A 77 -7.10 23.37 12.96
N LEU A 78 -6.76 22.13 12.61
CA LEU A 78 -5.39 21.63 12.69
C LEU A 78 -4.61 22.00 11.42
N PRO A 79 -3.35 22.43 11.53
CA PRO A 79 -2.50 22.60 10.35
C PRO A 79 -2.25 21.24 9.67
N PRO A 80 -1.97 21.23 8.34
CA PRO A 80 -1.72 20.00 7.58
C PRO A 80 -0.68 19.07 8.21
N ASP A 81 0.44 19.59 8.71
CA ASP A 81 1.50 18.77 9.30
C ASP A 81 1.07 18.09 10.60
N ALA A 82 0.21 18.75 11.39
CA ALA A 82 -0.37 18.13 12.58
C ALA A 82 -1.33 16.99 12.20
N CYS A 83 -2.11 17.15 11.13
CA CYS A 83 -2.95 16.07 10.58
C CYS A 83 -2.10 14.87 10.16
N TRP A 84 -0.98 15.08 9.46
CA TRP A 84 -0.04 14.02 9.11
C TRP A 84 0.55 13.31 10.33
N SER A 85 0.90 14.08 11.36
CA SER A 85 1.41 13.54 12.62
C SER A 85 0.38 12.68 13.31
N ILE A 86 -0.90 13.10 13.34
CA ILE A 86 -2.00 12.31 13.88
C ILE A 86 -2.19 11.00 13.10
N CYS A 87 -2.13 11.04 11.77
CA CYS A 87 -2.21 9.82 10.95
C CYS A 87 -1.10 8.82 11.29
N ALA A 88 0.13 9.29 11.49
CA ALA A 88 1.27 8.45 11.86
C ALA A 88 1.15 7.88 13.29
N LEU A 89 0.55 8.66 14.21
CA LEU A 89 0.42 8.29 15.62
C LEU A 89 -0.79 7.42 15.92
N ALA A 90 -1.87 7.52 15.13
CA ALA A 90 -3.12 6.82 15.39
C ALA A 90 -2.94 5.30 15.60
N PRO A 91 -2.15 4.55 14.80
CA PRO A 91 -1.94 3.11 15.01
C PRO A 91 -1.36 2.74 16.39
N HIS A 92 -0.66 3.68 17.04
CA HIS A 92 0.03 3.47 18.31
C HIS A 92 -0.64 4.18 19.49
N ALA A 93 -1.76 4.87 19.24
CA ALA A 93 -2.37 5.71 20.25
C ALA A 93 -2.96 4.89 21.42
N PRO A 94 -2.86 5.40 22.67
CA PRO A 94 -3.45 4.78 23.85
C PRO A 94 -4.95 4.51 23.69
N ALA A 95 -5.47 3.50 24.38
CA ALA A 95 -6.92 3.31 24.51
C ALA A 95 -7.60 4.53 25.14
N GLY A 96 -6.93 5.19 26.10
CA GLY A 96 -7.41 6.43 26.72
C GLY A 96 -7.44 7.65 25.78
N ALA A 97 -6.80 7.59 24.62
CA ALA A 97 -6.69 8.72 23.68
C ALA A 97 -7.85 8.80 22.67
N SER A 98 -8.77 7.83 22.64
CA SER A 98 -9.84 7.77 21.63
C SER A 98 -10.65 9.05 21.51
N SER A 99 -11.01 9.70 22.63
CA SER A 99 -11.77 10.96 22.59
C SER A 99 -10.99 12.09 21.92
N ALA A 100 -9.69 12.21 22.24
CA ALA A 100 -8.81 13.21 21.64
C ALA A 100 -8.62 12.96 20.13
N LEU A 101 -8.50 11.70 19.70
CA LEU A 101 -8.43 11.34 18.28
C LEU A 101 -9.71 11.67 17.51
N VAL A 102 -10.89 11.39 18.10
CA VAL A 102 -12.18 11.75 17.48
C VAL A 102 -12.31 13.27 17.36
N GLN A 103 -11.91 14.03 18.37
CA GLN A 103 -11.87 15.49 18.29
C GLN A 103 -10.91 15.99 17.22
N ALA A 104 -9.75 15.33 17.07
CA ALA A 104 -8.78 15.65 16.02
C ALA A 104 -9.39 15.53 14.62
N CYS A 105 -10.22 14.52 14.39
CA CYS A 105 -10.91 14.31 13.12
C CYS A 105 -11.87 15.47 12.79
N ALA A 106 -12.56 16.02 13.79
CA ALA A 106 -13.44 17.17 13.61
C ALA A 106 -12.64 18.45 13.26
N ALA A 107 -11.43 18.60 13.83
CA ALA A 107 -10.54 19.73 13.58
C ALA A 107 -9.71 19.59 12.27
N ALA A 108 -9.67 18.39 11.66
CA ALA A 108 -8.91 18.10 10.46
C ALA A 108 -9.66 18.52 9.17
N ALA A 109 -10.00 19.81 9.03
CA ALA A 109 -10.89 20.32 7.97
C ALA A 109 -10.57 19.82 6.55
N SER A 110 -9.41 20.18 5.99
CA SER A 110 -9.00 19.80 4.62
C SER A 110 -8.31 18.44 4.53
N PHE A 111 -7.95 17.84 5.67
CA PHE A 111 -7.25 16.54 5.76
C PHE A 111 -8.12 15.45 6.39
N ARG A 112 -9.44 15.64 6.34
CA ARG A 112 -10.39 14.84 7.11
C ARG A 112 -10.35 13.37 6.75
N ARG A 113 -10.35 13.03 5.46
CA ARG A 113 -10.36 11.62 4.99
C ARG A 113 -9.15 10.82 5.51
N PRO A 114 -7.88 11.25 5.30
CA PRO A 114 -6.73 10.54 5.86
C PRO A 114 -6.78 10.37 7.38
N VAL A 115 -7.13 11.45 8.11
CA VAL A 115 -7.19 11.42 9.58
C VAL A 115 -8.28 10.48 10.06
N VAL A 116 -9.48 10.57 9.48
CA VAL A 116 -10.61 9.68 9.78
C VAL A 116 -10.25 8.23 9.48
N THR A 117 -9.55 7.94 8.37
CA THR A 117 -9.12 6.57 8.03
C THR A 117 -8.22 5.99 9.11
N ALA A 118 -7.16 6.71 9.50
CA ALA A 118 -6.19 6.25 10.48
C ALA A 118 -6.82 6.12 11.88
N VAL A 119 -7.64 7.08 12.28
CA VAL A 119 -8.31 7.07 13.59
C VAL A 119 -9.39 5.99 13.66
N ALA A 120 -10.22 5.84 12.63
CA ALA A 120 -11.24 4.80 12.60
C ALA A 120 -10.63 3.40 12.63
N ALA A 121 -9.52 3.16 11.90
CA ALA A 121 -8.80 1.90 11.97
C ALA A 121 -8.32 1.59 13.38
N ARG A 122 -7.73 2.59 14.07
CA ARG A 122 -7.32 2.43 15.47
C ARG A 122 -8.50 2.16 16.40
N LEU A 123 -9.63 2.83 16.20
CA LEU A 123 -10.84 2.60 17.00
C LEU A 123 -11.35 1.17 16.82
N CYS A 124 -11.34 0.64 15.59
CA CYS A 124 -11.64 -0.77 15.33
C CYS A 124 -10.70 -1.71 16.09
N ASP A 125 -9.38 -1.45 16.03
CA ASP A 125 -8.37 -2.26 16.74
C ASP A 125 -8.54 -2.23 18.27
N LEU A 126 -9.11 -1.14 18.80
CA LEU A 126 -9.44 -0.97 20.22
C LEU A 126 -10.84 -1.53 20.58
N GLY A 127 -11.53 -2.18 19.65
CA GLY A 127 -12.87 -2.74 19.86
C GLY A 127 -14.01 -1.71 19.84
N ARG A 128 -13.74 -0.45 19.47
CA ARG A 128 -14.71 0.64 19.38
C ARG A 128 -15.27 0.79 17.96
N VAL A 129 -15.80 -0.31 17.43
CA VAL A 129 -16.24 -0.40 16.02
C VAL A 129 -17.38 0.57 15.71
N GLU A 130 -18.33 0.74 16.62
CA GLU A 130 -19.46 1.66 16.43
C GLU A 130 -18.99 3.12 16.29
N ASP A 131 -18.04 3.55 17.13
CA ASP A 131 -17.46 4.89 17.04
C ASP A 131 -16.66 5.09 15.75
N ALA A 132 -15.94 4.04 15.32
CA ALA A 132 -15.19 4.06 14.07
C ALA A 132 -16.13 4.28 12.87
N LEU A 133 -17.21 3.51 12.80
CA LEU A 133 -18.21 3.62 11.73
C LEU A 133 -18.95 4.96 11.78
N ALA A 134 -19.36 5.41 12.97
CA ALA A 134 -19.97 6.73 13.15
C ALA A 134 -19.05 7.86 12.66
N LEU A 135 -17.74 7.74 12.89
CA LEU A 135 -16.76 8.70 12.41
C LEU A 135 -16.71 8.76 10.87
N VAL A 136 -16.82 7.62 10.19
CA VAL A 136 -16.89 7.57 8.72
C VAL A 136 -18.11 8.32 8.19
N GLU A 137 -19.27 8.17 8.84
CA GLU A 137 -20.50 8.89 8.43
C GLU A 137 -20.36 10.41 8.51
N THR A 138 -19.40 10.92 9.28
CA THR A 138 -19.15 12.36 9.35
C THR A 138 -18.43 12.93 8.13
N LEU A 139 -17.91 12.09 7.23
CA LEU A 139 -17.30 12.53 5.99
C LEU A 139 -18.38 13.05 5.02
N PRO A 140 -18.18 14.23 4.40
CA PRO A 140 -19.22 14.86 3.59
C PRO A 140 -19.44 14.13 2.27
N GLN A 141 -18.36 13.69 1.61
CA GLN A 141 -18.43 13.10 0.27
C GLN A 141 -18.73 11.60 0.35
N PRO A 142 -19.70 11.08 -0.45
CA PRO A 142 -19.96 9.64 -0.53
C PRO A 142 -18.73 8.82 -0.93
N SER A 143 -17.91 9.33 -1.86
CA SER A 143 -16.68 8.68 -2.30
C SER A 143 -15.67 8.49 -1.16
N ASP A 144 -15.51 9.50 -0.29
CA ASP A 144 -14.62 9.41 0.87
C ASP A 144 -15.13 8.35 1.85
N ARG A 145 -16.45 8.27 2.07
CA ARG A 145 -17.05 7.23 2.92
C ARG A 145 -16.76 5.83 2.37
N ILE A 146 -16.91 5.62 1.06
CA ILE A 146 -16.60 4.35 0.39
C ILE A 146 -15.13 3.98 0.59
N GLU A 147 -14.21 4.92 0.33
CA GLU A 147 -12.77 4.69 0.47
C GLU A 147 -12.36 4.39 1.92
N VAL A 148 -12.91 5.11 2.89
CA VAL A 148 -12.61 4.81 4.30
C VAL A 148 -13.20 3.47 4.72
N ARG A 149 -14.46 3.16 4.40
CA ARG A 149 -15.05 1.85 4.70
C ARG A 149 -14.25 0.71 4.09
N SER A 150 -13.79 0.89 2.85
CA SER A 150 -12.89 -0.04 2.16
C SER A 150 -11.62 -0.31 2.98
N ALA A 151 -10.95 0.74 3.45
CA ALA A 151 -9.73 0.60 4.26
C ALA A 151 -9.99 -0.09 5.61
N LEU A 152 -11.19 0.08 6.19
CA LEU A 152 -11.52 -0.49 7.50
C LEU A 152 -11.82 -1.99 7.48
N LEU A 153 -12.11 -2.60 6.32
CA LEU A 153 -12.52 -4.02 6.25
C LEU A 153 -11.54 -4.98 6.97
N ALA A 154 -10.23 -4.72 6.87
CA ALA A 154 -9.20 -5.53 7.52
C ALA A 154 -9.20 -5.39 9.05
N HIS A 155 -9.70 -4.27 9.59
CA HIS A 155 -9.75 -3.96 11.01
C HIS A 155 -11.08 -4.36 11.66
N LEU A 156 -12.12 -4.61 10.86
CA LEU A 156 -13.43 -4.98 11.39
C LEU A 156 -13.45 -6.42 11.92
N PRO A 157 -14.10 -6.67 13.07
CA PRO A 157 -14.41 -8.03 13.52
C PRO A 157 -15.25 -8.77 12.48
N ALA A 158 -15.06 -10.08 12.37
CA ALA A 158 -15.74 -10.92 11.37
C ALA A 158 -17.27 -10.73 11.35
N ALA A 159 -17.90 -10.63 12.54
CA ALA A 159 -19.35 -10.44 12.67
C ALA A 159 -19.88 -9.15 12.03
N VAL A 160 -19.05 -8.10 11.96
CA VAL A 160 -19.43 -6.79 11.38
C VAL A 160 -18.94 -6.66 9.93
N ARG A 161 -17.84 -7.35 9.60
CA ARG A 161 -17.18 -7.27 8.30
C ARG A 161 -18.10 -7.66 7.14
N GLU A 162 -18.93 -8.69 7.30
CA GLU A 162 -19.89 -9.13 6.29
C GLU A 162 -20.92 -8.04 5.94
N ALA A 163 -21.51 -7.41 6.98
CA ALA A 163 -22.45 -6.32 6.78
C ALA A 163 -21.79 -5.09 6.14
N ALA A 164 -20.56 -4.77 6.56
CA ALA A 164 -19.78 -3.69 5.96
C ALA A 164 -19.42 -3.96 4.49
N TRP A 165 -19.10 -5.21 4.14
CA TRP A 165 -18.85 -5.62 2.76
C TRP A 165 -20.11 -5.55 1.90
N ALA A 166 -21.26 -6.02 2.41
CA ALA A 166 -22.53 -5.92 1.72
C ALA A 166 -22.86 -4.46 1.37
N GLN A 167 -22.69 -3.54 2.33
CA GLN A 167 -22.90 -2.11 2.08
C GLN A 167 -21.89 -1.55 1.08
N LEU A 168 -20.59 -1.84 1.25
CA LEU A 168 -19.54 -1.34 0.36
C LEU A 168 -19.75 -1.81 -1.08
N SER A 169 -20.06 -3.09 -1.27
CA SER A 169 -20.28 -3.65 -2.61
C SER A 169 -21.52 -3.04 -3.27
N ALA A 170 -22.59 -2.75 -2.52
CA ALA A 170 -23.75 -2.04 -3.02
C ALA A 170 -23.41 -0.60 -3.44
N ASP A 171 -22.66 0.12 -2.61
CA ASP A 171 -22.21 1.49 -2.89
C ASP A 171 -21.30 1.53 -4.14
N LEU A 172 -20.40 0.55 -4.29
CA LEU A 172 -19.53 0.43 -5.45
C LEU A 172 -20.31 0.19 -6.74
N ARG A 173 -21.31 -0.70 -6.75
CA ARG A 173 -22.16 -0.93 -7.94
C ARG A 173 -22.89 0.33 -8.41
N ALA A 174 -23.19 1.25 -7.49
CA ALA A 174 -23.85 2.51 -7.78
C ALA A 174 -22.89 3.65 -8.14
N SER A 175 -21.57 3.43 -8.14
CA SER A 175 -20.56 4.48 -8.32
C SER A 175 -19.88 4.43 -9.69
N ASP A 176 -19.80 5.57 -10.37
CA ASP A 176 -19.08 5.72 -11.65
C ASP A 176 -17.56 5.45 -11.54
N GLY A 177 -17.00 5.43 -10.32
CA GLY A 177 -15.58 5.19 -10.02
C GLY A 177 -15.25 3.78 -9.51
N ALA A 178 -16.22 2.87 -9.53
CA ALA A 178 -16.12 1.54 -8.89
C ALA A 178 -14.88 0.75 -9.31
N ARG A 179 -14.55 0.79 -10.61
CA ARG A 179 -13.46 -0.01 -11.20
C ARG A 179 -12.09 0.38 -10.65
N LEU A 180 -11.80 1.68 -10.56
CA LEU A 180 -10.54 2.19 -10.04
C LEU A 180 -10.40 1.91 -8.54
N LEU A 181 -11.49 2.07 -7.78
CA LEU A 181 -11.50 1.77 -6.36
C LEU A 181 -11.31 0.28 -6.10
N PHE A 182 -11.97 -0.58 -6.89
CA PHE A 182 -11.79 -2.02 -6.82
C PHE A 182 -10.35 -2.40 -7.11
N GLU A 183 -9.77 -1.92 -8.22
CA GLU A 183 -8.41 -2.25 -8.62
C GLU A 183 -7.38 -1.92 -7.53
N ARG A 184 -7.49 -0.74 -6.90
CA ARG A 184 -6.59 -0.30 -5.83
C ARG A 184 -6.69 -1.14 -4.55
N ASN A 185 -7.84 -1.75 -4.29
CA ASN A 185 -8.11 -2.42 -3.02
C ASN A 185 -8.28 -3.94 -3.12
N ALA A 186 -8.32 -4.51 -4.34
CA ALA A 186 -8.64 -5.92 -4.57
C ALA A 186 -7.80 -6.87 -3.70
N ALA A 187 -6.47 -6.68 -3.65
CA ALA A 187 -5.60 -7.51 -2.82
C ALA A 187 -5.90 -7.38 -1.30
N ALA A 188 -6.19 -6.17 -0.83
CA ALA A 188 -6.51 -5.94 0.58
C ALA A 188 -7.87 -6.57 0.95
N TRP A 189 -8.88 -6.41 0.08
CA TRP A 189 -10.18 -7.03 0.25
C TRP A 189 -10.11 -8.55 0.21
N THR A 190 -9.31 -9.12 -0.71
CA THR A 190 -9.12 -10.58 -0.79
C THR A 190 -8.51 -11.13 0.49
N ARG A 191 -7.53 -10.43 1.09
CA ARG A 191 -6.97 -10.83 2.39
C ARG A 191 -7.98 -10.71 3.54
N ALA A 192 -8.88 -9.71 3.48
CA ALA A 192 -9.84 -9.45 4.55
C ALA A 192 -11.09 -10.34 4.47
N LEU A 193 -11.55 -10.71 3.27
CA LEU A 193 -12.85 -11.34 3.02
C LEU A 193 -12.73 -12.75 2.42
N GLY A 194 -11.58 -13.09 1.84
CA GLY A 194 -11.43 -14.25 0.97
C GLY A 194 -11.61 -13.88 -0.51
N ALA A 195 -11.12 -14.74 -1.40
CA ALA A 195 -11.10 -14.47 -2.83
C ALA A 195 -12.49 -14.56 -3.47
N ASP A 196 -13.34 -15.50 -3.04
CA ASP A 196 -14.66 -15.74 -3.65
C ASP A 196 -15.53 -14.49 -3.67
N ALA A 197 -15.70 -13.85 -2.51
CA ALA A 197 -16.52 -12.63 -2.39
C ALA A 197 -16.00 -11.49 -3.29
N VAL A 198 -14.68 -11.36 -3.42
CA VAL A 198 -14.04 -10.31 -4.23
C VAL A 198 -14.12 -10.64 -5.71
N LEU A 199 -13.97 -11.91 -6.09
CA LEU A 199 -14.12 -12.38 -7.47
C LEU A 199 -15.56 -12.20 -7.96
N ASP A 200 -16.57 -12.47 -7.12
CA ASP A 200 -17.98 -12.26 -7.48
C ASP A 200 -18.24 -10.80 -7.84
N LEU A 201 -17.81 -9.87 -6.98
CA LEU A 201 -17.92 -8.44 -7.28
C LEU A 201 -17.12 -8.06 -8.54
N SER A 202 -15.93 -8.64 -8.74
CA SER A 202 -15.08 -8.38 -9.90
C SER A 202 -15.79 -8.66 -11.23
N ARG A 203 -16.61 -9.72 -11.29
CA ARG A 203 -17.37 -10.11 -12.50
C ARG A 203 -18.49 -9.12 -12.78
N GLU A 204 -19.17 -8.65 -11.73
CA GLU A 204 -20.28 -7.71 -11.86
C GLU A 204 -19.84 -6.32 -12.33
N ILE A 205 -18.69 -5.83 -11.84
CA ILE A 205 -18.20 -4.49 -12.18
C ILE A 205 -17.23 -4.46 -13.39
N GLY A 206 -16.90 -5.62 -13.96
CA GLY A 206 -15.96 -5.73 -15.08
C GLY A 206 -14.53 -5.34 -14.71
N ALA A 207 -13.98 -5.98 -13.67
CA ALA A 207 -12.62 -5.71 -13.19
C ALA A 207 -11.55 -5.87 -14.28
N THR A 208 -10.48 -5.08 -14.18
CA THR A 208 -9.31 -5.12 -15.06
C THR A 208 -8.38 -6.28 -14.70
N TRP A 209 -7.44 -6.61 -15.59
CA TRP A 209 -6.41 -7.61 -15.31
C TRP A 209 -5.56 -7.29 -14.06
N PRO A 210 -5.08 -6.05 -13.84
CA PRO A 210 -4.34 -5.72 -12.62
C PRO A 210 -5.10 -6.08 -11.35
N ALA A 211 -6.42 -5.88 -11.32
CA ALA A 211 -7.23 -6.25 -10.18
C ALA A 211 -7.27 -7.77 -9.97
N LEU A 212 -7.45 -8.56 -11.04
CA LEU A 212 -7.46 -10.03 -10.98
C LEU A 212 -6.08 -10.59 -10.59
N VAL A 213 -5.00 -10.00 -11.08
CA VAL A 213 -3.61 -10.30 -10.69
C VAL A 213 -3.42 -10.03 -9.19
N ALA A 214 -3.93 -8.90 -8.70
CA ALA A 214 -3.86 -8.54 -7.28
C ALA A 214 -4.64 -9.53 -6.39
N ILE A 215 -5.80 -10.02 -6.84
CA ILE A 215 -6.57 -11.08 -6.15
C ILE A 215 -5.77 -12.38 -6.11
N ALA A 216 -5.21 -12.82 -7.24
CA ALA A 216 -4.40 -14.03 -7.31
C ALA A 216 -3.17 -13.97 -6.40
N GLY A 217 -2.45 -12.83 -6.38
CA GLY A 217 -1.33 -12.62 -5.46
C GLY A 217 -1.73 -12.61 -3.98
N ALA A 218 -2.97 -12.23 -3.67
CA ALA A 218 -3.51 -12.22 -2.32
C ALA A 218 -4.16 -13.56 -1.89
N SER A 219 -4.41 -14.48 -2.82
CA SER A 219 -5.03 -15.79 -2.54
C SER A 219 -4.30 -16.92 -3.26
N PRO A 220 -3.32 -17.56 -2.59
CA PRO A 220 -2.56 -18.66 -3.17
C PRO A 220 -3.42 -19.83 -3.64
N ASP A 221 -4.53 -20.11 -2.95
CA ASP A 221 -5.44 -21.21 -3.30
C ASP A 221 -6.18 -20.99 -4.62
N HIS A 222 -6.51 -19.72 -4.93
CA HIS A 222 -7.20 -19.34 -6.17
C HIS A 222 -6.24 -18.94 -7.29
N ALA A 223 -4.97 -18.66 -6.95
CA ALA A 223 -3.98 -18.18 -7.88
C ALA A 223 -3.83 -19.07 -9.13
N PRO A 224 -3.77 -20.41 -9.05
CA PRO A 224 -3.64 -21.25 -10.25
C PRO A 224 -4.82 -21.10 -11.22
N ALA A 225 -6.06 -21.08 -10.71
CA ALA A 225 -7.26 -20.97 -11.53
C ALA A 225 -7.39 -19.59 -12.19
N ILE A 226 -7.16 -18.52 -11.42
CA ILE A 226 -7.16 -17.15 -11.95
C ILE A 226 -6.04 -16.97 -12.98
N THR A 227 -4.85 -17.47 -12.69
CA THR A 227 -3.70 -17.37 -13.60
C THR A 227 -3.97 -18.09 -14.92
N HIS A 228 -4.57 -19.29 -14.86
CA HIS A 228 -4.94 -20.03 -16.06
C HIS A 228 -5.93 -19.24 -16.93
N ASP A 229 -7.02 -18.71 -16.36
CA ASP A 229 -8.01 -17.90 -17.11
C ASP A 229 -7.37 -16.67 -17.76
N LEU A 230 -6.58 -15.93 -16.98
CA LEU A 230 -5.93 -14.71 -17.46
C LEU A 230 -4.94 -15.00 -18.59
N VAL A 231 -4.11 -16.04 -18.46
CA VAL A 231 -3.13 -16.38 -19.50
C VAL A 231 -3.82 -16.87 -20.77
N GLU A 232 -4.86 -17.69 -20.69
CA GLU A 232 -5.61 -18.13 -21.89
C GLU A 232 -6.21 -16.94 -22.62
N ARG A 233 -6.92 -16.06 -21.90
CA ARG A 233 -7.49 -14.83 -22.47
C ARG A 233 -6.44 -13.90 -23.07
N ALA A 234 -5.28 -13.82 -22.42
CA ALA A 234 -4.16 -13.02 -22.88
C ALA A 234 -3.53 -13.56 -24.17
N LEU A 235 -3.40 -14.88 -24.28
CA LEU A 235 -2.86 -15.51 -25.49
C LEU A 235 -3.81 -15.40 -26.69
N GLU A 236 -5.09 -15.10 -26.47
CA GLU A 236 -6.09 -14.81 -27.52
C GLU A 236 -6.07 -13.35 -28.00
N LEU A 237 -5.45 -12.42 -27.26
CA LEU A 237 -5.35 -11.02 -27.69
C LEU A 237 -4.55 -10.90 -29.00
N PRO A 238 -4.80 -9.87 -29.82
CA PRO A 238 -3.94 -9.57 -30.96
C PRO A 238 -2.55 -9.06 -30.51
N SER A 239 -1.56 -9.18 -31.37
CA SER A 239 -0.14 -8.94 -31.04
C SER A 239 0.22 -7.47 -30.74
N ASP A 240 -0.65 -6.53 -31.10
CA ASP A 240 -0.47 -5.10 -30.81
C ASP A 240 -0.81 -4.70 -29.37
N GLU A 241 -1.33 -5.63 -28.56
CA GLU A 241 -1.62 -5.45 -27.13
C GLU A 241 -0.62 -6.17 -26.21
N ASP A 242 0.54 -6.59 -26.73
CA ASP A 242 1.51 -7.42 -26.00
C ASP A 242 2.13 -6.70 -24.78
N GLU A 243 2.13 -5.37 -24.72
CA GLU A 243 2.54 -4.62 -23.54
C GLU A 243 1.65 -4.90 -22.31
N ALA A 244 0.36 -5.19 -22.52
CA ALA A 244 -0.55 -5.54 -21.43
C ALA A 244 -0.21 -6.89 -20.77
N LEU A 245 0.55 -7.74 -21.47
CA LEU A 245 0.95 -9.07 -20.99
C LEU A 245 1.97 -8.99 -19.84
N PHE A 246 2.72 -7.88 -19.71
CA PHE A 246 3.64 -7.67 -18.58
C PHE A 246 2.91 -7.69 -17.23
N ALA A 247 1.63 -7.31 -17.20
CA ALA A 247 0.82 -7.38 -15.98
C ALA A 247 0.66 -8.81 -15.43
N LEU A 248 0.90 -9.85 -16.25
CA LEU A 248 0.78 -11.25 -15.85
C LEU A 248 2.06 -11.85 -15.26
N VAL A 249 3.21 -11.20 -15.46
CA VAL A 249 4.51 -11.65 -14.95
C VAL A 249 4.49 -12.01 -13.45
N PRO A 250 3.86 -11.22 -12.55
CA PRO A 250 3.79 -11.57 -11.13
C PRO A 250 3.11 -12.91 -10.84
N LEU A 251 2.33 -13.46 -11.79
CA LEU A 251 1.65 -14.74 -11.68
C LEU A 251 2.51 -15.94 -12.12
N ALA A 252 3.75 -15.72 -12.57
CA ALA A 252 4.63 -16.77 -13.11
C ALA A 252 4.77 -18.01 -12.19
N ALA A 253 4.80 -17.81 -10.87
CA ALA A 253 4.87 -18.89 -9.89
C ALA A 253 3.66 -19.84 -9.96
N SER A 254 2.49 -19.32 -10.32
CA SER A 254 1.22 -20.05 -10.44
C SER A 254 0.94 -20.52 -11.87
N MET A 255 1.76 -20.14 -12.85
CA MET A 255 1.62 -20.59 -14.24
C MET A 255 2.08 -22.04 -14.40
N THR A 256 1.54 -22.73 -15.41
CA THR A 256 2.18 -23.95 -15.91
C THR A 256 3.43 -23.59 -16.73
N GLU A 257 4.37 -24.53 -16.87
CA GLU A 257 5.55 -24.30 -17.73
C GLU A 257 5.17 -23.97 -19.18
N PRO A 258 4.20 -24.66 -19.83
CA PRO A 258 3.77 -24.31 -21.19
C PRO A 258 3.20 -22.89 -21.29
N HIS A 259 2.42 -22.45 -20.30
CA HIS A 259 1.88 -21.09 -20.23
C HIS A 259 2.99 -20.06 -20.10
N ALA A 260 3.91 -20.26 -19.15
CA ALA A 260 5.05 -19.38 -18.95
C ALA A 260 5.93 -19.29 -20.20
N ARG A 261 6.15 -20.40 -20.91
CA ARG A 261 6.92 -20.45 -22.16
C ARG A 261 6.24 -19.65 -23.27
N ARG A 262 4.93 -19.83 -23.49
CA ARG A 262 4.19 -19.09 -24.52
C ARG A 262 4.16 -17.59 -24.24
N LEU A 263 3.89 -17.21 -22.99
CA LEU A 263 3.89 -15.81 -22.58
C LEU A 263 5.28 -15.18 -22.74
N CYS A 264 6.33 -15.89 -22.31
CA CYS A 264 7.71 -15.46 -22.45
C CYS A 264 8.09 -15.28 -23.94
N GLN A 265 7.75 -16.22 -24.81
CA GLN A 265 8.00 -16.11 -26.24
C GLN A 265 7.28 -14.91 -26.87
N ARG A 266 6.03 -14.68 -26.47
CA ARG A 266 5.24 -13.57 -27.01
C ARG A 266 5.80 -12.22 -26.60
N LEU A 267 6.13 -12.05 -25.31
CA LEU A 267 6.81 -10.85 -24.80
C LEU A 267 8.17 -10.63 -25.50
N LEU A 268 8.98 -11.68 -25.69
CA LEU A 268 10.24 -11.58 -26.43
C LEU A 268 10.05 -11.21 -27.91
N ASN A 269 8.95 -11.64 -28.54
CA ASN A 269 8.65 -11.30 -29.93
C ASN A 269 8.14 -9.84 -30.07
N ASP A 270 7.39 -9.31 -29.10
CA ASP A 270 7.04 -7.87 -29.06
C ASP A 270 8.31 -7.02 -28.96
N LEU A 271 9.28 -7.48 -28.16
CA LEU A 271 10.60 -6.87 -28.07
C LEU A 271 11.38 -6.92 -29.41
N ASP A 272 11.23 -7.98 -30.21
CA ASP A 272 11.83 -8.07 -31.57
C ASP A 272 11.10 -7.20 -32.62
N TRP A 273 9.79 -6.97 -32.47
CA TRP A 273 8.99 -6.14 -33.39
C TRP A 273 9.25 -4.64 -33.23
N LYS A 274 9.61 -4.17 -32.03
CA LYS A 274 10.12 -2.81 -31.80
C LYS A 274 11.58 -2.68 -32.30
N ARG A 275 11.83 -2.95 -33.59
CA ARG A 275 13.05 -2.55 -34.31
C ARG A 275 13.18 -1.03 -34.32
N ARG A 276 13.67 -0.43 -33.24
CA ARG A 276 14.25 0.91 -33.22
C ARG A 276 15.67 0.82 -32.67
N PRO A 277 16.65 1.49 -33.30
CA PRO A 277 18.01 1.63 -32.76
C PRO A 277 18.05 2.25 -31.36
N ASP A 278 16.98 2.94 -30.97
CA ASP A 278 16.91 3.76 -29.75
C ASP A 278 16.49 2.96 -28.50
N LEU A 279 16.10 1.68 -28.62
CA LEU A 279 15.59 0.89 -27.49
C LEU A 279 16.68 0.21 -26.65
N LEU A 280 17.89 -0.01 -27.18
CA LEU A 280 19.03 -0.39 -26.34
C LEU A 280 19.49 0.77 -25.44
N ASP A 281 19.14 2.02 -25.77
CA ASP A 281 19.33 3.18 -24.90
C ASP A 281 18.22 3.29 -23.83
N ASP A 282 17.04 2.72 -24.07
CA ASP A 282 15.89 2.72 -23.14
C ASP A 282 15.78 1.44 -22.28
N TRP A 283 16.57 0.40 -22.56
CA TRP A 283 16.62 -0.81 -21.73
C TRP A 283 17.44 -0.54 -20.48
N THR A 284 16.72 -0.40 -19.37
CA THR A 284 17.36 -0.41 -18.05
C THR A 284 17.54 -1.86 -17.60
N GLU A 285 18.49 -2.10 -16.69
CA GLU A 285 18.67 -3.39 -16.00
C GLU A 285 17.36 -3.93 -15.40
N ASP A 286 16.37 -3.06 -15.18
CA ASP A 286 15.06 -3.38 -14.62
C ASP A 286 14.17 -4.21 -15.56
N ASP A 287 14.19 -4.01 -16.89
CA ASP A 287 13.22 -4.64 -17.82
C ASP A 287 13.44 -6.15 -17.98
N LEU A 288 14.69 -6.60 -18.07
CA LEU A 288 15.03 -8.03 -18.06
C LEU A 288 14.83 -8.65 -16.68
N GLY A 289 15.08 -7.86 -15.63
CA GLY A 289 14.73 -8.23 -14.26
C GLY A 289 13.24 -8.54 -14.10
N HIS A 290 12.37 -7.83 -14.84
CA HIS A 290 10.93 -8.08 -14.83
C HIS A 290 10.59 -9.45 -15.43
N LEU A 291 11.30 -9.96 -16.43
CA LEU A 291 11.02 -11.29 -17.03
C LEU A 291 11.60 -12.47 -16.22
N ALA A 292 12.47 -12.22 -15.24
CA ALA A 292 13.12 -13.25 -14.45
C ALA A 292 12.17 -14.31 -13.83
N PRO A 293 10.98 -13.96 -13.32
CA PRO A 293 10.01 -14.95 -12.83
C PRO A 293 9.55 -15.94 -13.91
N LEU A 294 9.39 -15.48 -15.15
CA LEU A 294 9.01 -16.36 -16.28
C LEU A 294 10.17 -17.26 -16.69
N PHE A 295 11.40 -16.73 -16.75
CA PHE A 295 12.59 -17.55 -17.00
C PHE A 295 12.77 -18.62 -15.94
N ALA A 296 12.58 -18.27 -14.66
CA ALA A 296 12.64 -19.22 -13.56
C ALA A 296 11.60 -20.33 -13.72
N ARG A 297 10.42 -19.99 -14.25
CA ARG A 297 9.35 -20.96 -14.48
C ARG A 297 9.62 -21.89 -15.66
N VAL A 298 10.25 -21.38 -16.72
CA VAL A 298 10.55 -22.13 -17.96
C VAL A 298 11.83 -22.97 -17.86
N ALA A 299 12.91 -22.38 -17.35
CA ALA A 299 14.25 -22.97 -17.34
C ALA A 299 14.69 -23.44 -15.95
N GLY A 300 13.86 -23.24 -14.93
CA GLY A 300 14.22 -23.50 -13.53
C GLY A 300 15.18 -22.44 -12.96
N PRO A 301 15.46 -22.46 -11.64
CA PRO A 301 16.27 -21.44 -10.98
C PRO A 301 17.71 -21.34 -11.53
N GLN A 302 18.29 -22.46 -11.95
CA GLN A 302 19.63 -22.50 -12.54
C GLN A 302 19.64 -21.97 -13.97
N GLY A 303 18.57 -22.20 -14.73
CA GLY A 303 18.41 -21.70 -16.10
C GLY A 303 18.26 -20.18 -16.17
N VAL A 304 17.79 -19.50 -15.11
CA VAL A 304 17.77 -18.02 -15.06
C VAL A 304 19.17 -17.44 -15.20
N ALA A 305 20.16 -18.02 -14.52
CA ALA A 305 21.55 -17.57 -14.58
C ALA A 305 22.18 -17.85 -15.95
N GLU A 306 21.71 -18.87 -16.66
CA GLU A 306 22.12 -19.17 -18.05
C GLU A 306 21.50 -18.19 -19.04
N VAL A 307 20.19 -17.94 -18.92
CA VAL A 307 19.49 -16.93 -19.72
C VAL A 307 20.08 -15.53 -19.52
N ALA A 308 20.38 -15.14 -18.27
CA ALA A 308 21.03 -13.87 -17.98
C ALA A 308 22.44 -13.78 -18.60
N ARG A 309 23.21 -14.87 -18.58
CA ARG A 309 24.54 -14.94 -19.23
C ARG A 309 24.44 -14.80 -20.74
N GLU A 310 23.53 -15.54 -21.37
CA GLU A 310 23.27 -15.47 -22.82
C GLU A 310 22.83 -14.06 -23.23
N ILE A 311 21.95 -13.41 -22.45
CA ILE A 311 21.52 -12.04 -22.74
C ILE A 311 22.70 -11.06 -22.63
N VAL A 312 23.52 -11.16 -21.57
CA VAL A 312 24.73 -10.32 -21.43
C VAL A 312 25.70 -10.58 -22.58
N ASP A 313 25.87 -11.83 -23.01
CA ASP A 313 26.76 -12.18 -24.11
C ASP A 313 26.23 -11.67 -25.47
N VAL A 314 24.92 -11.71 -25.71
CA VAL A 314 24.29 -11.09 -26.89
C VAL A 314 24.36 -9.57 -26.84
N ALA A 315 24.12 -8.94 -25.69
CA ALA A 315 24.23 -7.49 -25.51
C ALA A 315 25.66 -6.98 -25.79
N ARG A 316 26.68 -7.77 -25.43
CA ARG A 316 28.09 -7.47 -25.77
C ARG A 316 28.39 -7.48 -27.26
N TRP A 317 27.55 -8.10 -28.09
CA TRP A 317 27.72 -8.15 -29.54
C TRP A 317 27.08 -6.95 -30.25
N LEU A 318 26.25 -6.18 -29.54
CA LEU A 318 25.63 -4.96 -30.04
C LEU A 318 26.57 -3.78 -29.71
N PRO A 319 27.00 -2.99 -30.72
CA PRO A 319 28.01 -1.93 -30.58
C PRO A 319 27.54 -0.70 -29.80
#